data_AF-S0NNL3-F1
#
_entry.id   AF-S0NNL3-F1
#
_cell.length_a   1.000
_cell.length_b   1.000
_cell.length_c   1.000
_cell.angle_alpha   90.00
_cell.angle_beta   90.00
_cell.angle_gamma   90.00
#
_symmetry.space_group_name_H-M   'P 1'
#
loop_
_entity.id
_entity.type
_entity.pdbx_description
1 polymer ?
#
loop_
_entity_poly.entity_id
_entity_poly.type
_entity_poly.pdbx_seq_one_letter_code
_entity_poly.pdbx_strand_id
1 'polypeptide(L)'
;MWQLLGIGMLVVVFIVIFKMNRSPVYQTTTNDVLVKFHSEAASSTFLNNKKLQMLTTWTPYDQSTYQGTVALSTIQLQELICKECHLSQDQLTVTRPYDANMSTRWIRF
;
A
#
# COMPACT_ATOMS: atom_id res chain seq x y z
N MET A 1 -11.62 18.97 53.66
CA MET A 1 -11.38 17.60 53.15
C MET A 1 -12.22 17.31 51.90
N TRP A 2 -11.98 17.99 50.76
CA TRP A 2 -12.72 17.73 49.49
C TRP A 2 -11.84 17.86 48.23
N GLN A 3 -10.51 17.96 48.35
CA GLN A 3 -9.62 18.17 47.21
C GLN A 3 -9.06 16.87 46.59
N LEU A 4 -9.17 15.72 47.27
CA LEU A 4 -8.62 14.45 46.79
C LEU A 4 -9.52 13.75 45.76
N LEU A 5 -10.81 14.08 45.69
CA LEU A 5 -11.75 13.44 44.74
C LEU A 5 -11.67 14.02 43.31
N GLY A 6 -11.28 15.29 43.15
CA GLY A 6 -11.20 15.94 41.83
C GLY A 6 -10.01 15.50 40.99
N ILE A 7 -8.90 15.12 41.63
CA ILE A 7 -7.65 14.76 40.94
C ILE A 7 -7.77 13.35 40.32
N GLY A 8 -8.42 12.41 41.00
CA GLY A 8 -8.63 11.05 40.49
C GLY A 8 -9.45 11.01 39.20
N MET A 9 -10.47 11.87 39.08
CA MET A 9 -11.32 11.92 37.89
C MET A 9 -10.57 12.50 36.66
N LEU A 10 -9.72 13.51 36.87
CA LEU A 10 -8.91 14.09 35.80
C LEU A 10 -7.88 13.11 35.23
N VAL A 11 -7.26 12.29 36.08
CA VAL A 11 -6.29 11.27 35.64
C VAL A 11 -6.97 10.19 34.80
N VAL A 12 -8.17 9.75 35.17
CA VAL A 12 -8.92 8.74 34.40
C VAL A 12 -9.33 9.30 33.03
N VAL A 13 -9.82 10.54 32.96
CA VAL A 13 -10.18 11.18 31.68
C VAL A 13 -8.94 11.36 30.80
N PHE A 14 -7.79 11.75 31.37
CA PHE A 14 -6.55 11.90 30.62
C PHE A 14 -6.07 10.56 30.04
N ILE A 15 -6.15 9.46 30.80
CA ILE A 15 -5.75 8.12 30.34
C ILE A 15 -6.69 7.61 29.24
N VAL A 16 -7.99 7.87 29.34
CA VAL A 16 -8.97 7.44 28.31
C VAL A 16 -8.75 8.21 27.00
N ILE A 17 -8.51 9.53 27.06
CA ILE A 17 -8.18 10.33 25.87
C ILE A 17 -6.84 9.88 25.27
N PHE A 18 -5.83 9.62 26.10
CA PHE A 18 -4.51 9.17 25.62
C PHE A 18 -4.56 7.76 25.02
N LYS A 19 -5.45 6.88 25.52
CA LYS A 19 -5.65 5.53 24.99
C LYS A 19 -6.43 5.54 23.66
N MET A 20 -7.37 6.47 23.48
CA MET A 20 -8.07 6.64 22.20
C MET A 20 -7.19 7.26 21.10
N ASN A 21 -6.24 8.14 21.46
CA ASN A 21 -5.27 8.71 20.50
C ASN A 21 -4.05 7.82 20.22
N ARG A 22 -4.00 6.60 20.78
CA ARG A 22 -2.95 5.60 20.56
C ARG A 22 -3.44 4.33 19.88
N SER A 23 -4.57 4.38 19.18
CA SER A 23 -4.52 3.70 17.89
C SER A 23 -3.44 4.44 17.12
N PRO A 24 -2.33 3.82 16.69
CA PRO A 24 -1.65 4.37 15.54
C PRO A 24 -2.77 4.51 14.53
N VAL A 25 -3.14 5.76 14.23
CA VAL A 25 -3.53 6.06 12.88
C VAL A 25 -2.28 5.64 12.14
N TYR A 26 -2.23 4.35 11.76
CA TYR A 26 -1.66 3.99 10.50
C TYR A 26 -2.34 5.01 9.61
N GLN A 27 -1.60 6.07 9.29
CA GLN A 27 -1.77 6.68 8.00
C GLN A 27 -1.65 5.45 7.12
N THR A 28 -2.80 4.85 6.79
CA THR A 28 -2.94 3.98 5.66
C THR A 28 -2.63 4.94 4.54
N THR A 29 -1.33 5.16 4.32
CA THR A 29 -0.77 5.49 3.04
C THR A 29 -1.13 4.25 2.23
N THR A 30 -2.39 4.20 1.83
CA THR A 30 -2.93 3.34 0.79
C THR A 30 -2.10 3.74 -0.42
N ASN A 31 -0.94 3.10 -0.55
CA ASN A 31 0.00 3.39 -1.61
C ASN A 31 -0.51 2.62 -2.81
N ASP A 32 -1.33 3.30 -3.60
CA ASP A 32 -1.72 2.78 -4.90
C ASP A 32 -0.46 2.47 -5.69
N VAL A 33 -0.36 1.23 -6.16
CA VAL A 33 0.71 0.75 -7.02
C VAL A 33 0.10 0.31 -8.34
N LEU A 34 0.81 0.62 -9.40
CA LEU A 34 0.51 0.16 -10.76
C LEU A 34 1.61 -0.81 -11.16
N VAL A 35 1.21 -2.04 -11.48
CA VAL A 35 2.08 -3.09 -12.00
C VAL A 35 1.76 -3.28 -13.47
N LYS A 36 2.69 -2.92 -14.33
CA LYS A 36 2.60 -3.10 -15.77
C LYS A 36 3.45 -4.29 -16.21
N PHE A 37 2.89 -5.19 -16.99
CA PHE A 37 3.60 -6.32 -17.57
C PHE A 37 3.89 -6.09 -19.05
N HIS A 38 5.07 -6.53 -19.51
CA HIS A 38 5.44 -6.46 -20.93
C HIS A 38 4.96 -7.67 -21.73
N SER A 39 4.54 -8.75 -21.06
CA SER A 39 4.06 -9.99 -21.68
C SER A 39 2.75 -10.46 -21.06
N GLU A 40 1.84 -10.95 -21.91
CA GLU A 40 0.56 -11.51 -21.50
C GLU A 40 0.74 -12.77 -20.62
N ALA A 41 1.74 -13.60 -20.93
CA ALA A 41 2.08 -14.77 -20.13
C ALA A 41 2.50 -14.40 -18.70
N ALA A 42 3.23 -13.27 -18.55
CA ALA A 42 3.63 -12.75 -17.25
C ALA A 42 2.42 -12.24 -16.45
N SER A 43 1.51 -11.52 -17.13
CA SER A 43 0.27 -11.03 -16.50
C SER A 43 -0.65 -12.16 -16.02
N SER A 44 -0.75 -13.23 -16.79
CA SER A 44 -1.56 -14.40 -16.43
C SER A 44 -0.97 -15.15 -15.23
N THR A 45 0.36 -15.27 -15.17
CA THR A 45 1.05 -15.90 -14.03
C THR A 45 0.86 -15.08 -12.75
N PHE A 46 0.96 -13.76 -12.86
CA PHE A 46 0.72 -12.83 -11.76
C PHE A 46 -0.71 -12.95 -11.21
N LEU A 47 -1.71 -12.91 -12.08
CA LEU A 47 -3.11 -13.00 -11.69
C LEU A 47 -3.47 -14.32 -11.03
N ASN A 48 -2.83 -15.43 -11.42
CA ASN A 48 -3.08 -16.74 -10.82
C ASN A 48 -2.27 -16.99 -9.54
N ASN A 49 -1.39 -16.07 -9.14
CA ASN A 49 -0.54 -16.26 -7.97
C ASN A 49 -1.30 -15.91 -6.67
N LYS A 50 -1.65 -16.94 -5.90
CA LYS A 50 -2.39 -16.80 -4.64
C LYS A 50 -1.70 -15.90 -3.62
N LYS A 51 -0.37 -15.90 -3.53
CA LYS A 51 0.36 -15.06 -2.56
C LYS A 51 0.23 -13.59 -2.90
N LEU A 52 0.28 -13.24 -4.19
CA LEU A 52 0.12 -11.86 -4.63
C LEU A 52 -1.32 -11.38 -4.46
N GLN A 53 -2.31 -12.25 -4.64
CA GLN A 53 -3.71 -11.95 -4.32
C GLN A 53 -3.96 -11.75 -2.81
N MET A 54 -3.17 -12.38 -1.94
CA MET A 54 -3.26 -12.16 -0.48
C MET A 54 -2.72 -10.79 -0.06
N LEU A 55 -1.84 -10.17 -0.85
CA LEU A 55 -1.31 -8.84 -0.55
C LEU A 55 -2.37 -7.76 -0.77
N THR A 56 -3.16 -7.89 -1.83
CA THR A 56 -4.17 -6.90 -2.22
C THR A 56 -5.12 -7.45 -3.29
N THR A 57 -6.26 -6.77 -3.44
CA THR A 57 -7.14 -6.98 -4.59
C THR A 57 -6.61 -6.22 -5.79
N TRP A 58 -6.17 -6.95 -6.81
CA TRP A 58 -5.68 -6.38 -8.05
C TRP A 58 -6.85 -6.04 -8.99
N THR A 59 -7.00 -4.76 -9.30
CA THR A 59 -8.02 -4.25 -10.24
C THR A 59 -7.35 -3.99 -11.59
N PRO A 60 -7.90 -4.50 -12.71
CA PRO A 60 -7.35 -4.19 -14.03
C PRO A 60 -7.50 -2.69 -14.32
N TYR A 61 -6.41 -2.04 -14.72
CA TYR A 61 -6.38 -0.64 -15.14
C TYR A 61 -6.34 -0.52 -16.66
N ASP A 62 -5.55 -1.38 -17.32
CA ASP A 62 -5.45 -1.52 -18.78
C ASP A 62 -5.10 -2.98 -19.13
N GLN A 63 -5.01 -3.34 -20.42
CA GLN A 63 -4.79 -4.71 -20.91
C GLN A 63 -3.60 -5.43 -20.25
N SER A 64 -2.56 -4.69 -19.86
CA SER A 64 -1.36 -5.24 -19.23
C SER A 64 -1.00 -4.56 -17.90
N THR A 65 -1.90 -3.73 -17.35
CA THR A 65 -1.63 -2.95 -16.14
C THR A 65 -2.66 -3.24 -15.06
N TYR A 66 -2.18 -3.53 -13.86
CA TYR A 66 -2.99 -3.85 -12.70
C TYR A 66 -2.70 -2.87 -11.57
N GLN A 67 -3.77 -2.39 -10.95
CA GLN A 67 -3.72 -1.52 -9.80
C GLN A 67 -4.01 -2.32 -8.53
N GLY A 68 -3.25 -2.05 -7.47
CA GLY A 68 -3.53 -2.60 -6.16
C GLY A 68 -3.03 -1.65 -5.08
N THR A 69 -3.39 -1.92 -3.84
CA THR A 69 -2.87 -1.18 -2.71
C THR A 69 -2.04 -2.12 -1.85
N VAL A 70 -0.74 -1.86 -1.73
CA VAL A 70 0.18 -2.69 -0.93
C VAL A 70 1.00 -1.85 0.04
N ALA A 71 1.35 -2.44 1.18
CA ALA A 71 2.24 -1.81 2.17
C ALA A 71 3.73 -1.94 1.84
N LEU A 72 4.09 -2.55 0.69
CA LEU A 72 5.47 -2.78 0.25
C LEU A 72 5.97 -1.65 -0.64
N SER A 73 7.28 -1.32 -0.57
CA SER A 73 7.90 -0.38 -1.50
C SER A 73 7.85 -0.90 -2.95
N THR A 74 8.01 -0.02 -3.94
CA THR A 74 8.02 -0.42 -5.37
C THR A 74 9.08 -1.48 -5.66
N ILE A 75 10.29 -1.30 -5.10
CA ILE A 75 11.42 -2.23 -5.26
C ILE A 75 11.09 -3.59 -4.62
N GLN A 76 10.61 -3.60 -3.38
CA GLN A 76 10.25 -4.83 -2.67
C GLN A 76 9.13 -5.59 -3.38
N LEU A 77 8.13 -4.86 -3.88
CA LEU A 77 7.04 -5.45 -4.64
C LEU A 77 7.53 -6.04 -5.95
N GLN A 78 8.38 -5.33 -6.69
CA GLN A 78 8.98 -5.82 -7.93
C GLN A 78 9.80 -7.10 -7.69
N GLU A 79 10.66 -7.11 -6.68
CA GLU A 79 11.43 -8.30 -6.29
C GLU A 79 10.53 -9.48 -5.93
N LEU A 80 9.47 -9.23 -5.14
CA LEU A 80 8.53 -10.27 -4.75
C LEU A 80 7.79 -10.86 -5.95
N ILE A 81 7.32 -10.01 -6.87
CA ILE A 81 6.64 -10.47 -8.09
C ILE A 81 7.61 -11.26 -8.97
N CYS A 82 8.84 -10.75 -9.19
CA CYS A 82 9.86 -11.45 -9.96
C CYS A 82 10.17 -12.83 -9.36
N LYS A 83 10.31 -12.90 -8.04
CA LYS A 83 10.59 -14.14 -7.31
C LYS A 83 9.44 -15.15 -7.39
N GLU A 84 8.22 -14.71 -7.14
CA GLU A 84 7.05 -15.59 -7.05
C GLU A 84 6.46 -15.97 -8.41
N CYS A 85 6.67 -15.16 -9.44
CA CYS A 85 6.22 -15.45 -10.81
C CYS A 85 7.36 -15.97 -11.71
N HIS A 86 8.57 -16.14 -11.19
CA HIS A 86 9.77 -16.50 -11.95
C HIS A 86 9.99 -15.60 -13.18
N LEU A 87 9.80 -14.29 -12.99
CA LEU A 87 9.94 -13.27 -14.03
C LEU A 87 11.26 -12.51 -13.88
N SER A 88 11.82 -12.04 -14.99
CA SER A 88 12.93 -11.09 -14.98
C SER A 88 12.42 -9.69 -14.64
N GLN A 89 13.26 -8.87 -13.99
CA GLN A 89 12.91 -7.49 -13.64
C GLN A 89 12.52 -6.64 -14.86
N ASP A 90 13.07 -6.93 -16.04
CA ASP A 90 12.78 -6.22 -17.29
C ASP A 90 11.39 -6.53 -17.88
N GLN A 91 10.71 -7.56 -17.37
CA GLN A 91 9.41 -8.00 -17.86
C GLN A 91 8.23 -7.31 -17.18
N LEU A 92 8.50 -6.52 -16.14
CA LEU A 92 7.47 -5.80 -15.40
C LEU A 92 7.97 -4.45 -14.91
N THR A 93 7.07 -3.49 -14.79
CA THR A 93 7.36 -2.17 -14.20
C THR A 93 6.39 -1.94 -13.06
N VAL A 94 6.91 -1.64 -11.88
CA VAL A 94 6.09 -1.23 -10.72
C VAL A 94 6.26 0.27 -10.52
N THR A 95 5.15 1.00 -10.56
CA THR A 95 5.13 2.45 -10.36
C THR A 95 4.12 2.83 -9.30
N ARG A 96 4.32 4.00 -8.67
CA ARG A 96 3.34 4.61 -7.78
C ARG A 96 2.94 5.96 -8.38
N PRO A 97 1.64 6.20 -8.64
CA PRO A 97 1.17 7.45 -9.24
C PRO A 97 1.43 8.67 -8.35
N TYR A 98 1.52 8.47 -7.03
CA TYR A 98 1.77 9.55 -6.05
C TYR A 98 3.24 9.75 -5.68
N ASP A 99 4.16 8.90 -6.14
CA ASP A 99 5.61 9.18 -6.07
C ASP A 99 6.05 10.20 -7.14
N ALA A 100 5.10 10.95 -7.71
CA ALA A 100 5.34 12.17 -8.46
C ALA A 100 5.75 13.32 -7.51
N ASN A 101 6.81 13.11 -6.73
CA ASN A 101 7.69 14.20 -6.30
C ASN A 101 8.73 14.52 -7.41
N MET A 102 8.32 14.33 -8.67
CA MET A 102 8.89 14.95 -9.85
C MET A 102 7.75 15.58 -10.63
N SER A 103 7.89 16.88 -10.78
CA SER A 103 7.10 17.79 -11.60
C SER A 103 6.98 17.33 -13.06
N THR A 104 6.06 16.41 -13.36
CA THR A 104 5.70 16.15 -14.75
C THR A 104 4.19 15.99 -14.86
N ARG A 105 3.54 17.11 -15.20
CA ARG A 105 2.20 17.11 -15.81
C ARG A 105 2.21 16.11 -16.96
N TRP A 106 1.43 15.04 -16.86
CA TRP A 106 1.12 14.19 -17.99
C TRP A 106 0.22 14.98 -18.95
N ILE A 107 0.79 15.48 -20.06
CA ILE A 107 0.01 16.01 -21.17
C ILE A 107 -0.54 14.80 -21.93
N ARG A 108 -1.86 14.68 -21.98
CA ARG A 108 -2.57 13.75 -22.86
C ARG A 108 -2.45 14.26 -24.30
N PHE A 109 -2.00 13.41 -25.21
CA PHE A 109 -2.18 13.56 -26.66
C PHE A 109 -3.17 12.51 -27.13
#